data_AF-A0A2V7S2J8-F1
#
_entry.id   AF-A0A2V7S2J8-F1
#
_cell.length_a   1.000
_cell.length_b   1.000
_cell.length_c   1.000
_cell.angle_alpha   90.00
_cell.angle_beta   90.00
_cell.angle_gamma   90.00
#
_symmetry.space_group_name_H-M   'P 1'
#
loop_
_entity.id
_entity.type
_entity.pdbx_description
1 polymer ?
#
loop_
_entity_poly.entity_id
_entity_poly.type
_entity_poly.pdbx_seq_one_letter_code
_entity_poly.pdbx_strand_id
1 'polypeptide(L)' 'MERLLASLSAADLDSLRRMPEQQLINLHFGLALHIRNEFGLWAGNGDLLSACGTDEADAASAAIVHALWARLQKAD' A
#
# COMPACT_ATOMS: atom_id res chain seq x y z
N MET A 1 -5.99 7.11 0.36
CA MET A 1 -5.43 6.62 1.65
C MET A 1 -6.52 6.16 2.61
N GLU A 2 -7.54 6.99 2.90
CA GLU A 2 -8.61 6.64 3.87
C GLU A 2 -9.33 5.32 3.57
N ARG A 3 -9.68 5.06 2.30
CA ARG A 3 -10.27 3.79 1.87
C ARG A 3 -9.39 2.56 2.20
N LEU A 4 -8.08 2.68 2.03
CA LEU A 4 -7.13 1.60 2.36
C LEU A 4 -7.02 1.41 3.88
N LEU A 5 -7.01 2.49 4.66
CA LEU A 5 -7.03 2.39 6.12
C LEU A 5 -8.30 1.70 6.63
N ALA A 6 -9.44 1.99 6.01
CA ALA A 6 -10.72 1.38 6.36
C ALA A 6 -10.82 -0.11 5.95
N SER A 7 -9.99 -0.59 5.01
CA SER A 7 -9.99 -2.00 4.58
C SER A 7 -9.05 -2.88 5.41
N LEU A 8 -8.26 -2.32 6.33
CA LEU A 8 -7.32 -3.03 7.18
C LEU A 8 -7.82 -3.13 8.62
N SER A 9 -7.55 -4.28 9.27
CA SER A 9 -7.87 -4.45 10.67
C SER A 9 -6.91 -3.66 11.57
N ALA A 10 -7.31 -3.39 12.81
CA ALA A 10 -6.42 -2.79 13.80
C ALA A 10 -5.13 -3.61 14.01
N ALA A 11 -5.22 -4.95 13.92
CA ALA A 11 -4.07 -5.85 14.03
C ALA A 11 -3.12 -5.74 12.83
N ASP A 12 -3.64 -5.53 11.62
CA ASP A 12 -2.83 -5.31 10.42
C ASP A 12 -2.08 -3.98 10.51
N LEU A 13 -2.77 -2.91 10.93
CA LEU A 13 -2.18 -1.59 11.11
C LEU A 13 -1.09 -1.59 12.20
N ASP A 14 -1.34 -2.30 13.31
CA ASP A 14 -0.39 -2.46 14.40
C ASP A 14 0.85 -3.29 13.99
N SER A 15 0.64 -4.34 13.20
CA SER A 15 1.73 -5.13 12.59
C SER A 15 2.56 -4.30 11.62
N LEU A 16 1.93 -3.50 10.76
CA LEU A 16 2.59 -2.56 9.85
C LEU A 16 3.38 -1.49 10.61
N ARG A 17 2.83 -0.94 11.69
CA ARG A 17 3.51 0.09 12.49
C ARG A 17 4.82 -0.43 13.10
N ARG A 18 4.85 -1.69 13.54
CA ARG A 18 6.04 -2.34 14.09
C ARG A 18 7.02 -2.86 13.04
N MET A 19 6.62 -2.92 11.77
CA MET A 19 7.45 -3.49 10.72
C MET A 19 8.61 -2.54 10.36
N PRO A 20 9.87 -3.00 10.35
CA PRO A 20 10.98 -2.25 9.79
C PRO A 20 10.75 -1.96 8.30
N GLU A 21 11.14 -0.78 7.83
CA GLU A 21 10.93 -0.37 6.43
C GLU A 21 11.51 -1.38 5.42
N GLN A 22 12.67 -1.96 5.72
CA GLN A 22 13.34 -2.93 4.85
C GLN A 22 12.54 -4.22 4.67
N GLN A 23 11.57 -4.49 5.54
CA GLN A 23 10.72 -5.68 5.48
C GLN A 23 9.43 -5.45 4.69
N LEU A 24 9.12 -4.22 4.25
CA LEU A 24 7.92 -3.92 3.48
C LEU A 24 7.86 -4.72 2.16
N ILE A 25 9.01 -5.10 1.59
CA ILE A 25 9.07 -5.97 0.41
C ILE A 25 8.38 -7.33 0.62
N ASN A 26 8.34 -7.83 1.85
CA ASN A 26 7.67 -9.10 2.17
C ASN A 26 6.15 -9.02 2.01
N LEU A 27 5.59 -7.81 1.87
CA LEU A 27 4.17 -7.57 1.65
C LEU A 27 3.76 -7.64 0.17
N HIS A 28 4.71 -7.91 -0.74
CA HIS A 28 4.50 -7.91 -2.20
C HIS A 28 3.32 -8.79 -2.64
N PHE A 29 3.22 -10.02 -2.12
CA PHE A 29 2.11 -10.95 -2.41
C PHE A 29 0.94 -10.87 -1.42
N GLY A 30 1.08 -10.07 -0.37
CA GLY A 30 0.04 -9.83 0.63
C GLY A 30 -0.66 -8.50 0.36
N LEU A 31 -0.35 -7.50 1.18
CA LEU A 31 -0.96 -6.17 1.13
C LEU A 31 -0.84 -5.50 -0.24
N ALA A 32 0.33 -5.59 -0.89
CA ALA A 32 0.53 -4.96 -2.20
C ALA A 32 -0.31 -5.65 -3.28
N LEU A 33 -0.46 -6.97 -3.25
CA LEU A 33 -1.38 -7.68 -4.14
C LEU A 33 -2.84 -7.30 -3.88
N HIS A 34 -3.25 -7.19 -2.61
CA HIS A 34 -4.58 -6.71 -2.23
C HIS A 34 -4.84 -5.30 -2.80
N ILE A 35 -3.91 -4.36 -2.66
CA ILE A 35 -4.00 -3.00 -3.22
C ILE A 35 -4.21 -3.05 -4.73
N ARG A 36 -3.45 -3.86 -5.46
CA ARG A 36 -3.59 -3.96 -6.93
C ARG A 36 -4.98 -4.40 -7.34
N ASN A 37 -5.56 -5.35 -6.62
CA ASN A 37 -6.89 -5.87 -6.89
C ASN A 37 -8.00 -4.88 -6.49
N GLU A 38 -7.93 -4.33 -5.27
CA GLU A 38 -8.95 -3.45 -4.70
C GLU A 38 -9.06 -2.11 -5.45
N PHE A 39 -7.94 -1.59 -5.93
CA PHE A 39 -7.88 -0.33 -6.67
C PHE A 39 -7.85 -0.49 -8.18
N GLY A 40 -7.94 -1.73 -8.70
CA GLY A 40 -7.97 -1.98 -10.15
C GLY A 40 -6.70 -1.55 -10.89
N LEU A 41 -5.52 -1.68 -10.26
CA LEU A 41 -4.25 -1.27 -10.87
C LEU A 41 -3.93 -2.11 -12.12
N TRP A 42 -4.28 -3.40 -12.11
CA TRP A 42 -4.17 -4.28 -13.29
C TRP A 42 -5.15 -3.92 -14.41
N ALA A 43 -6.29 -3.34 -14.05
CA ALA A 43 -7.36 -2.98 -14.98
C ALA A 43 -7.17 -1.59 -15.59
N GLY A 44 -6.00 -0.97 -15.40
CA GLY A 44 -5.68 0.32 -16.00
C GLY A 44 -6.28 1.51 -15.26
N ASN A 45 -6.29 1.50 -13.92
CA ASN A 45 -6.55 2.70 -13.12
C ASN A 45 -5.40 3.72 -13.30
N GLY A 46 -5.38 4.35 -14.47
CA GLY A 46 -4.32 5.23 -14.93
C GLY A 46 -4.14 6.46 -14.06
N ASP A 47 -5.23 6.99 -13.48
CA ASP A 47 -5.16 8.15 -12.59
C ASP A 47 -4.35 7.82 -11.33
N LEU A 48 -4.59 6.65 -10.71
CA LEU A 48 -3.84 6.25 -9.52
C LEU A 48 -2.40 5.84 -9.85
N LEU A 49 -2.19 5.15 -10.97
CA LEU A 49 -0.86 4.84 -11.50
C LEU A 49 -0.04 6.14 -11.71
N SER A 50 -0.63 7.11 -12.40
CA SER A 50 -0.02 8.43 -12.65
C SER A 50 0.25 9.20 -11.35
N ALA A 51 -0.67 9.15 -10.38
CA ALA A 51 -0.44 9.75 -9.06
C ALA A 51 0.71 9.07 -8.28
N CYS A 52 0.98 7.79 -8.54
CA CYS A 52 2.16 7.08 -8.05
C CYS A 52 3.43 7.32 -8.89
N GLY A 53 3.33 8.01 -10.04
CA GLY A 53 4.45 8.31 -10.92
C GLY A 53 4.95 7.13 -11.75
N THR A 54 4.12 6.11 -11.96
CA THR A 54 4.48 4.88 -12.70
C THR A 54 3.26 4.30 -13.41
N ASP A 55 3.45 3.56 -14.50
CA ASP A 55 2.41 2.76 -15.17
C ASP A 55 2.41 1.28 -14.73
N GLU A 56 3.34 0.89 -13.86
CA GLU A 56 3.47 -0.47 -13.37
C GLU A 56 2.67 -0.69 -12.08
N ALA A 57 1.68 -1.58 -12.13
CA ALA A 57 0.84 -1.90 -10.97
C ALA A 57 1.65 -2.40 -9.75
N ASP A 58 2.76 -3.09 -9.99
CA ASP A 58 3.66 -3.54 -8.93
C ASP A 58 4.31 -2.36 -8.21
N ALA A 59 5.01 -1.50 -8.96
CA ALA A 59 5.67 -0.32 -8.43
C ALA A 59 4.67 0.64 -7.74
N ALA A 60 3.49 0.85 -8.33
CA ALA A 60 2.45 1.67 -7.74
C ALA A 60 1.97 1.11 -6.40
N SER A 61 1.72 -0.20 -6.31
CA SER A 61 1.30 -0.82 -5.06
C SER A 61 2.37 -0.78 -3.97
N ALA A 62 3.65 -0.94 -4.34
CA ALA A 62 4.77 -0.78 -3.41
C ALA A 62 4.87 0.66 -2.88
N ALA A 63 4.73 1.67 -3.75
CA ALA A 63 4.70 3.07 -3.35
C ALA A 63 3.56 3.39 -2.38
N ILE A 64 2.37 2.82 -2.62
CA ILE A 64 1.21 2.96 -1.73
C ILE A 64 1.48 2.30 -0.36
N VAL A 65 2.10 1.12 -0.32
CA VAL A 65 2.50 0.46 0.94
C VAL A 65 3.48 1.32 1.73
N HIS A 66 4.52 1.87 1.08
CA HIS A 66 5.47 2.77 1.73
C HIS A 66 4.78 4.03 2.25
N ALA A 67 3.87 4.63 1.47
CA ALA A 67 3.13 5.82 1.90
C ALA A 67 2.21 5.54 3.11
N LEU A 68 1.56 4.37 3.14
CA LEU A 68 0.77 3.93 4.29
C LEU A 68 1.64 3.75 5.53
N TRP A 69 2.75 3.01 5.40
CA TRP A 69 3.69 2.77 6.48
C TRP A 69 4.24 4.10 7.05
N ALA A 70 4.71 5.00 6.18
CA ALA A 70 5.23 6.31 6.59
C ALA A 70 4.19 7.18 7.29
N ARG A 71 2.90 7.03 6.95
CA ARG A 71 1.80 7.69 7.67
C ARG A 71 1.61 7.12 9.06
N LEU A 72 1.72 5.79 9.22
CA LEU A 72 1.58 5.12 10.52
C LEU A 72 2.72 5.47 11.49
N GLN A 73 3.92 5.77 10.98
CA GLN A 73 5.06 6.22 11.80
C GLN A 73 4.89 7.64 12.36
N LYS A 74 4.00 8.45 11.76
CA LYS A 74 3.74 9.83 12.17
C LYS A 74 2.48 10.00 13.02
N ALA A 75 1.71 8.93 13.18
CA ALA A 75 0.50 8.93 13.97
C ALA A 75 0.86 8.53 15.41
N ASP A 76 0.57 9.40 16.37
CA ASP A 76 0.76 9.17 17.81
C ASP A 76 -0.04 7.96 18.33
#